data_AF-A0A2S0U814-F1
#
_entry.id   AF-A0A2S0U814-F1
#
_cell.length_a   1.000
_cell.length_b   1.000
_cell.length_c   1.000
_cell.angle_alpha   90.00
_cell.angle_beta   90.00
_cell.angle_gamma   90.00
#
_symmetry.space_group_name_H-M   'P 1'
#
loop_
_entity.id
_entity.type
_entity.pdbx_description
1 polymer ?
#
loop_
_entity_poly.entity_id
_entity_poly.type
_entity_poly.pdbx_seq_one_letter_code
_entity_poly.pdbx_strand_id
1 'polypeptide(L)'
;MNSPSGSLLPEKDLLNTILADLRRTVREYSTAVTESACPAVRQMFTELTDSSLRLQGDLYQLMASHQMYNAPVKAPRDEVSKRAQSARKTQEDAYRFVQQRLGTTNPYMGAAVHQQSVQHAPHQGSFYS
;
A
#
# COMPACT_ATOMS: atom_id res chain seq x y z
N MET A 1 -44.50 31.76 24.70
CA MET A 1 -44.17 30.96 23.49
C MET A 1 -42.68 30.73 23.51
N ASN A 2 -42.23 29.52 23.82
CA ASN A 2 -40.80 29.18 23.89
C ASN A 2 -40.47 28.35 22.64
N SER A 3 -39.64 28.89 21.75
CA SER A 3 -39.22 28.23 20.52
C SER A 3 -38.38 27.00 20.84
N PRO A 4 -38.58 25.83 20.21
CA PRO A 4 -37.72 24.68 20.43
C PRO A 4 -36.39 24.97 19.72
N SER A 5 -35.31 25.09 20.49
CA SER A 5 -33.94 25.04 19.99
C SER A 5 -33.82 23.81 19.09
N GLY A 6 -33.45 24.02 17.83
CA GLY A 6 -33.36 22.96 16.82
C GLY A 6 -32.63 21.74 17.38
N SER A 7 -33.28 20.58 17.27
CA SER A 7 -32.83 19.28 17.76
C SER A 7 -31.38 19.00 17.34
N LEU A 8 -30.43 19.31 18.22
CA LEU A 8 -29.04 18.89 18.09
C LEU A 8 -29.03 17.36 18.26
N LEU A 9 -28.38 16.64 17.35
CA LEU A 9 -28.24 15.18 17.48
C LEU A 9 -27.62 14.84 18.84
N PRO A 10 -28.05 13.75 19.49
CA PRO A 10 -27.34 13.22 20.65
C PRO A 10 -25.85 13.05 20.35
N GLU A 11 -24.99 13.31 21.32
CA GLU A 11 -23.52 13.31 21.14
C GLU A 11 -23.02 12.03 20.48
N LYS A 12 -23.50 10.87 20.93
CA LYS A 12 -23.18 9.57 20.33
C LYS A 12 -23.53 9.50 18.84
N ASP A 13 -24.68 10.01 18.44
CA ASP A 13 -25.13 9.96 17.04
C ASP A 13 -24.31 10.92 16.19
N LEU A 14 -24.00 12.12 16.71
CA LEU A 14 -23.10 13.06 16.06
C LEU A 14 -21.71 12.46 15.83
N LEU A 15 -21.11 11.85 16.86
CA LEU A 15 -19.79 11.21 16.74
C LEU A 15 -19.81 10.03 15.77
N ASN A 16 -20.90 9.25 15.73
CA ASN A 16 -21.07 8.19 14.73
C ASN A 16 -21.21 8.75 13.31
N THR A 17 -21.90 9.88 13.13
CA THR A 17 -21.99 10.57 11.83
C THR A 17 -20.61 11.04 11.36
N ILE A 18 -19.84 11.68 12.24
CA ILE A 18 -18.47 12.14 11.92
C ILE A 18 -17.58 10.92 11.59
N LEU A 19 -17.66 9.84 12.37
CA LEU A 19 -16.89 8.63 12.12
C LEU A 19 -17.27 7.96 10.79
N ALA A 20 -18.56 7.95 10.43
CA ALA A 20 -19.03 7.44 9.15
C ALA A 20 -18.51 8.28 7.97
N ASP A 21 -18.50 9.61 8.13
CA ASP A 21 -17.97 10.54 7.14
C ASP A 21 -16.46 10.35 6.94
N LEU A 22 -15.68 10.29 8.03
CA LEU A 22 -14.24 10.00 7.96
C LEU A 22 -13.94 8.71 7.20
N ARG A 23 -14.70 7.64 7.44
CA ARG A 23 -14.55 6.36 6.71
C ARG A 23 -14.85 6.50 5.22
N ARG A 24 -15.84 7.32 4.86
CA ARG A 24 -16.19 7.60 3.48
C ARG A 24 -15.07 8.39 2.80
N THR A 25 -14.63 9.48 3.42
CA THR A 25 -13.57 10.36 2.93
C THR A 25 -12.25 9.62 2.72
N VAL A 26 -11.84 8.76 3.66
CA VAL A 26 -10.64 7.92 3.52
C VAL A 26 -10.71 7.01 2.29
N ARG A 27 -11.89 6.42 2.00
CA ARG A 27 -12.08 5.59 0.81
C ARG A 27 -11.97 6.40 -0.47
N GLU A 28 -12.61 7.57 -0.51
CA GLU A 28 -12.57 8.47 -1.67
C GLU A 28 -11.15 8.97 -1.95
N TYR A 29 -10.40 9.38 -0.92
CA TYR A 29 -9.00 9.77 -1.06
C TYR A 29 -8.12 8.61 -1.49
N SER A 30 -8.34 7.40 -0.95
CA SER A 30 -7.60 6.21 -1.39
C SER A 30 -7.83 5.90 -2.86
N THR A 31 -9.07 5.99 -3.35
CA THR A 31 -9.37 5.89 -4.79
C THR A 31 -8.61 6.97 -5.57
N ALA A 32 -8.66 8.22 -5.11
CA ALA A 32 -7.97 9.32 -5.76
C ALA A 32 -6.43 9.16 -5.78
N VAL A 33 -5.81 8.58 -4.73
CA VAL A 33 -4.38 8.18 -4.74
C VAL A 33 -4.12 7.20 -5.88
N THR A 34 -4.96 6.18 -6.03
CA THR A 34 -4.74 5.12 -7.02
C THR A 34 -5.03 5.55 -8.46
N GLU A 35 -5.98 6.46 -8.67
CA GLU A 35 -6.41 6.91 -10.00
C GLU A 35 -5.68 8.18 -10.47
N SER A 36 -5.01 8.92 -9.58
CA SER A 36 -4.27 10.13 -9.95
C SER A 36 -3.02 9.81 -10.78
N ALA A 37 -2.99 10.28 -12.02
CA ALA A 37 -1.82 10.21 -12.89
C ALA A 37 -0.70 11.19 -12.47
N CYS A 38 -1.06 12.35 -11.90
CA CYS A 38 -0.10 13.37 -11.47
C CYS A 38 0.54 12.99 -10.11
N PRO A 39 1.87 12.90 -9.99
CA PRO A 39 2.54 12.57 -8.73
C PRO A 39 2.21 13.53 -7.58
N ALA A 40 2.10 14.84 -7.87
CA ALA A 40 1.78 15.83 -6.84
C ALA A 40 0.36 15.66 -6.28
N VAL A 41 -0.62 15.39 -7.15
CA VAL A 41 -2.01 15.15 -6.74
C VAL A 41 -2.13 13.84 -5.96
N ARG A 42 -1.41 12.81 -6.39
CA ARG A 42 -1.30 11.54 -5.65
C ARG A 42 -0.75 11.76 -4.25
N GLN A 43 0.36 12.49 -4.13
CA GLN A 43 0.98 12.81 -2.84
C GLN A 43 0.03 13.58 -1.92
N MET A 44 -0.69 14.58 -2.46
CA MET A 44 -1.70 15.32 -1.70
C MET A 44 -2.80 14.39 -1.15
N PHE A 45 -3.35 13.49 -1.97
CA PHE A 45 -4.36 12.53 -1.48
C PHE A 45 -3.77 11.50 -0.51
N THR A 46 -2.50 11.13 -0.63
CA THR A 46 -1.82 10.28 0.35
C THR A 46 -1.76 10.97 1.71
N GLU A 47 -1.34 12.24 1.75
CA GLU A 47 -1.28 13.04 2.98
C GLU A 47 -2.66 13.24 3.62
N LEU A 48 -3.68 13.54 2.81
CA LEU A 48 -5.06 13.63 3.27
C LEU A 48 -5.57 12.30 3.84
N THR A 49 -5.26 11.18 3.17
CA THR A 49 -5.62 9.84 3.65
C THR A 49 -4.99 9.55 5.01
N ASP A 50 -3.68 9.80 5.16
CA ASP A 50 -2.96 9.56 6.41
C ASP A 50 -3.47 10.45 7.55
N SER A 51 -3.75 11.73 7.26
CA SER A 51 -4.31 12.66 8.24
C SER A 51 -5.71 12.24 8.69
N SER A 52 -6.58 11.84 7.76
CA SER A 52 -7.93 11.38 8.09
C SER A 52 -7.93 10.06 8.88
N LEU A 53 -6.99 9.14 8.59
CA LEU A 53 -6.84 7.89 9.34
C LEU A 53 -6.42 8.14 10.80
N ARG A 54 -5.52 9.10 11.05
CA ARG A 54 -5.11 9.49 12.41
C ARG A 54 -6.30 10.04 13.19
N LEU A 55 -7.03 11.00 12.61
CA LEU A 55 -8.22 11.57 13.23
C LEU A 55 -9.30 10.51 13.49
N GLN A 56 -9.49 9.58 12.57
CA GLN A 56 -10.41 8.45 12.75
C GLN A 56 -9.98 7.57 13.94
N GLY A 57 -8.68 7.37 14.14
CA GLY A 57 -8.11 6.64 15.28
C GLY A 57 -8.36 7.34 16.62
N ASP A 58 -8.10 8.65 16.68
CA ASP A 58 -8.32 9.46 17.88
C ASP A 58 -9.80 9.47 18.28
N LEU A 59 -10.69 9.68 17.31
CA LEU A 59 -12.13 9.65 17.51
C LEU A 59 -12.61 8.27 17.99
N TYR A 60 -12.07 7.20 17.41
CA TYR A 60 -12.38 5.83 17.86
C TYR A 60 -12.01 5.64 19.32
N GLN A 61 -10.82 6.06 19.73
CA GLN A 61 -10.34 5.90 21.10
C GLN A 61 -11.20 6.69 22.09
N LEU A 62 -11.58 7.92 21.73
CA LEU A 62 -12.51 8.74 22.50
C LEU A 62 -13.88 8.05 22.64
N MET A 63 -14.49 7.61 21.54
CA MET A 63 -15.81 6.97 21.60
C MET A 63 -15.76 5.65 22.39
N ALA A 64 -14.66 4.90 22.30
CA ALA A 64 -14.47 3.66 23.06
C ALA A 64 -14.35 3.91 24.57
N SER A 65 -13.59 4.93 25.01
CA SER A 65 -13.44 5.24 26.44
C SER A 65 -14.75 5.71 27.08
N HIS A 66 -15.66 6.26 26.29
CA HIS A 66 -17.00 6.68 26.72
C HIS A 66 -18.11 5.64 26.47
N GLN A 67 -17.76 4.40 26.08
CA GLN A 67 -18.74 3.34 25.75
C GLN A 67 -19.76 3.74 24.65
N MET A 68 -19.40 4.69 23.80
CA MET A 68 -20.24 5.20 22.70
C MET A 68 -20.02 4.44 21.38
N TYR A 69 -19.02 3.57 21.33
CA TYR A 69 -18.68 2.80 20.14
C TYR A 69 -19.03 1.31 20.29
N ASN A 70 -19.85 0.81 19.36
CA ASN A 70 -20.09 -0.62 19.20
C ASN A 70 -19.23 -1.13 18.04
N ALA A 71 -18.17 -1.87 18.37
CA ALA A 71 -17.31 -2.45 17.35
C ALA A 71 -18.09 -3.48 16.50
N PRO A 72 -17.89 -3.48 15.16
CA PRO A 72 -18.37 -4.57 14.33
C PRO A 72 -17.86 -5.91 14.84
N VAL A 73 -18.60 -6.98 14.54
CA VAL A 73 -18.16 -8.35 14.84
C VAL A 73 -16.76 -8.58 14.26
N LYS A 74 -15.87 -9.19 15.06
CA LYS A 74 -14.52 -9.54 14.60
C LYS A 74 -14.61 -10.47 13.39
N ALA A 75 -13.88 -10.15 12.33
CA ALA A 75 -13.78 -11.04 11.18
C ALA A 75 -13.16 -12.39 11.59
N PRO A 76 -13.64 -13.53 11.03
CA PRO A 76 -12.99 -14.82 11.25
C PRO A 76 -11.52 -14.78 10.81
N ARG A 77 -10.62 -15.34 11.62
CA ARG A 77 -9.18 -15.36 11.31
C ARG A 77 -8.89 -15.98 9.95
N ASP A 78 -9.66 -17.01 9.57
CA ASP A 78 -9.50 -17.71 8.30
C ASP A 78 -9.86 -16.83 7.09
N GLU A 79 -10.84 -15.93 7.23
CA GLU A 79 -11.16 -14.98 6.16
C GLU A 79 -10.05 -13.93 6.00
N VAL A 80 -9.52 -13.44 7.13
CA VAL A 80 -8.40 -12.47 7.12
C VAL A 80 -7.15 -13.12 6.50
N SER A 81 -6.82 -14.35 6.89
CA SER A 81 -5.66 -15.07 6.37
C SER A 81 -5.82 -15.35 4.87
N LYS A 82 -7.01 -15.79 4.42
CA LYS A 82 -7.31 -16.01 3.01
C LYS A 82 -7.14 -14.73 2.19
N ARG A 83 -7.69 -13.59 2.64
CA ARG A 83 -7.52 -12.31 1.95
C ARG A 83 -6.06 -11.86 1.90
N ALA A 84 -5.32 -12.03 2.99
CA ALA A 84 -3.90 -11.68 3.04
C ALA A 84 -3.06 -12.53 2.09
N GLN A 85 -3.31 -13.85 2.03
CA GLN A 85 -2.64 -14.75 1.09
C GLN A 85 -2.94 -14.38 -0.37
N SER A 86 -4.21 -14.12 -0.71
CA SER A 86 -4.59 -13.67 -2.04
C SER A 86 -3.89 -12.38 -2.43
N ALA A 87 -3.83 -11.39 -1.54
CA ALA A 87 -3.15 -10.12 -1.79
C ALA A 87 -1.65 -10.31 -2.06
N ARG A 88 -0.96 -11.17 -1.29
CA ARG A 88 0.46 -11.49 -1.51
C ARG A 88 0.68 -12.13 -2.88
N LYS A 89 -0.14 -13.12 -3.25
CA LYS A 89 -0.05 -13.76 -4.57
C LYS A 89 -0.26 -12.75 -5.70
N THR A 90 -1.27 -11.89 -5.58
CA THR A 90 -1.51 -10.82 -6.57
C THR A 90 -0.32 -9.88 -6.69
N GLN A 91 0.33 -9.54 -5.58
CA GLN A 91 1.54 -8.71 -5.59
C GLN A 91 2.71 -9.40 -6.32
N GLU A 92 2.97 -10.68 -6.04
CA GLU A 92 4.00 -11.46 -6.72
C GLU A 92 3.74 -11.56 -8.23
N ASP A 93 2.50 -11.83 -8.62
CA ASP A 93 2.09 -11.90 -10.02
C ASP A 93 2.28 -10.55 -10.74
N ALA A 94 1.94 -9.44 -10.07
CA ALA A 94 2.16 -8.09 -10.61
C ALA A 94 3.65 -7.79 -10.82
N TYR A 95 4.52 -8.15 -9.87
CA TYR A 95 5.97 -7.97 -10.04
C TYR A 95 6.51 -8.78 -11.22
N ARG A 96 6.11 -10.05 -11.37
CA ARG A 96 6.53 -10.86 -12.53
C ARG A 96 6.05 -10.25 -13.84
N PHE A 97 4.81 -9.78 -13.90
CA PHE A 97 4.26 -9.14 -15.09
C PHE A 97 5.08 -7.92 -15.51
N VAL A 98 5.40 -7.03 -14.56
CA VAL A 98 6.23 -5.84 -14.83
C VAL A 98 7.62 -6.22 -15.32
N GLN A 99 8.28 -7.20 -14.69
CA GLN A 99 9.60 -7.67 -15.11
C GLN A 99 9.60 -8.25 -16.53
N GLN A 100 8.59 -9.05 -16.89
CA GLN A 100 8.47 -9.63 -18.23
C GLN A 100 8.29 -8.57 -19.32
N ARG A 101 7.53 -7.50 -19.04
CA ARG A 101 7.25 -6.43 -20.01
C ARG A 101 8.41 -5.43 -20.14
N LEU A 102 9.07 -5.08 -19.04
CA LEU A 102 10.23 -4.18 -19.08
C LEU A 102 11.49 -4.88 -19.59
N GLY A 103 11.70 -6.15 -19.23
CA GLY A 103 12.85 -6.95 -19.67
C GLY A 103 12.92 -7.21 -21.19
N THR A 104 11.80 -7.05 -21.91
CA THR A 104 11.77 -7.15 -23.39
C THR A 104 12.12 -5.85 -24.11
N THR A 105 12.29 -4.72 -23.41
CA THR A 105 12.47 -3.39 -24.04
C THR A 105 13.94 -2.97 -24.20
N ASN A 106 14.93 -3.85 -23.96
CA ASN A 106 16.34 -3.47 -24.16
C ASN A 106 17.17 -4.49 -24.99
N PRO A 107 17.15 -4.39 -26.33
CA PRO A 107 18.02 -5.21 -27.20
C PRO A 107 19.49 -4.75 -27.28
N TYR A 108 19.90 -3.64 -26.63
CA TYR A 108 21.18 -2.97 -26.97
C TYR A 108 22.21 -2.75 -25.83
N MET A 109 22.06 -3.37 -24.65
CA MET A 109 23.10 -3.30 -23.60
C MET A 109 23.54 -4.67 -23.09
N GLY A 110 24.08 -5.48 -23.98
CA GLY A 110 24.61 -6.81 -23.65
C GLY A 110 25.79 -7.22 -24.53
N ALA A 111 26.71 -6.31 -24.84
CA ALA A 111 27.92 -6.63 -25.60
C ALA A 111 29.14 -5.92 -25.00
N ALA A 112 29.44 -6.21 -23.74
CA ALA A 112 30.71 -5.79 -23.13
C ALA A 112 31.08 -6.69 -21.96
N VAL A 113 31.48 -7.95 -22.22
CA VAL A 113 32.56 -8.65 -21.50
C VAL A 113 33.00 -9.84 -22.37
N HIS A 114 34.03 -9.69 -23.19
CA HIS A 114 34.85 -10.83 -23.62
C HIS A 114 36.22 -10.66 -22.98
N GLN A 115 36.40 -11.33 -21.84
CA GLN A 115 37.64 -11.41 -21.09
C GLN A 115 38.65 -12.26 -21.85
N GLN A 116 39.84 -11.70 -22.06
CA GLN A 116 41.01 -12.36 -22.60
C GLN A 116 41.42 -13.56 -21.75
N SER A 117 41.48 -14.73 -22.38
CA SER A 117 42.06 -15.95 -21.84
C SER A 117 43.59 -15.90 -21.90
N VAL A 118 44.23 -15.77 -20.74
CA VAL A 118 45.66 -16.05 -20.56
C VAL A 118 45.78 -17.55 -20.25
N GLN A 119 46.18 -18.36 -21.24
CA GLN A 119 46.47 -19.78 -21.05
C GLN A 119 47.98 -19.99 -20.98
N HIS A 120 48.43 -20.33 -19.76
CA HIS A 120 49.69 -20.98 -19.46
C HIS A 120 49.74 -22.37 -20.11
N ALA A 121 50.84 -22.69 -20.79
CA ALA A 121 51.18 -24.05 -21.22
C ALA A 121 52.54 -24.44 -20.63
N PRO A 122 52.66 -25.58 -19.92
CA PRO A 122 53.94 -26.20 -19.64
C PRO A 122 54.18 -27.32 -20.64
N HIS A 123 55.31 -27.32 -21.35
CA HIS A 123 55.79 -28.51 -22.06
C HIS A 123 57.29 -28.71 -21.86
N GLN A 124 57.59 -29.91 -21.36
CA GLN A 124 58.90 -30.49 -21.06
C GLN A 124 59.76 -30.64 -22.34
N GLY A 125 61.09 -30.60 -22.19
CA GLY A 125 62.03 -30.98 -23.23
C GLY A 125 63.49 -30.93 -22.76
N SER A 126 64.11 -32.10 -22.70
CA SER A 126 65.41 -32.44 -22.12
C SER A 126 66.64 -32.07 -22.98
N PHE A 127 67.79 -31.88 -22.30
CA PHE A 127 69.15 -32.40 -22.63
C PHE A 127 70.04 -31.84 -23.78
N TYR A 128 71.32 -31.62 -23.41
CA TYR A 128 72.58 -31.46 -24.19
C TYR A 128 72.71 -30.24 -25.13
N SER A 129 73.82 -29.48 -25.23
CA SER A 129 75.22 -29.60 -24.78
C SER A 129 75.76 -28.25 -24.33
#